data_AF-A0AAD6VBB0-F1
#
_entry.id   AF-A0AAD6VBB0-F1
#
_cell.length_a   1.000
_cell.length_b   1.000
_cell.length_c   1.000
_cell.angle_alpha   90.00
_cell.angle_beta   90.00
_cell.angle_gamma   90.00
#
_symmetry.space_group_name_H-M   'P 1'
#
loop_
_entity.id
_entity.type
_entity.pdbx_description
1 polymer ?
#
loop_
_entity_poly.entity_id
_entity_poly.type
_entity_poly.pdbx_seq_one_letter_code
_entity_poly.pdbx_strand_id
1 'polypeptide(L)'
;MRFTISLLAAVLLAIQVNAQQFTAWTGTTCDGDEGAIAPCDGTCGDFAGRHSFEVLGSSGIVTFFEGGDCTGKDFVFGPDQDSQCIHVNTGTAINSYRCTRA
;
A
#
# COMPACT_ATOMS: atom_id res chain seq x y z
N MET A 1 13.33 10.54 55.46
CA MET A 1 13.40 9.14 54.99
C MET A 1 12.84 9.12 53.58
N ARG A 2 13.62 8.58 52.63
CA ARG A 2 13.34 8.58 51.19
C ARG A 2 12.38 7.43 50.87
N PHE A 3 11.30 7.68 50.11
CA PHE A 3 10.53 6.61 49.48
C PHE A 3 10.62 6.79 47.96
N THR A 4 11.25 5.81 47.34
CA THR A 4 11.62 5.72 45.92
C THR A 4 10.39 5.53 45.03
N ILE A 5 10.31 6.34 43.98
CA ILE A 5 9.33 6.23 42.89
C ILE A 5 9.74 5.07 41.98
N SER A 6 8.93 4.01 41.89
CA SER A 6 9.12 2.92 40.94
C SER A 6 8.46 3.25 39.61
N LEU A 7 9.25 3.69 38.64
CA LEU A 7 8.86 3.89 37.25
C LEU A 7 8.89 2.52 36.54
N LEU A 8 7.74 1.90 36.26
CA LEU A 8 7.66 0.77 35.34
C LEU A 8 7.59 1.32 33.90
N ALA A 9 8.73 1.33 33.20
CA ALA A 9 8.78 1.59 31.77
C ALA A 9 8.50 0.29 31.01
N ALA A 10 7.28 0.13 30.48
CA ALA A 10 6.97 -0.91 29.51
C ALA A 10 7.48 -0.47 28.13
N VAL A 11 8.61 -1.02 27.69
CA VAL A 11 9.11 -0.83 26.33
C VAL A 11 8.39 -1.82 25.42
N LEU A 12 7.39 -1.34 24.67
CA LEU A 12 6.82 -2.06 23.55
C LEU A 12 7.83 -2.03 22.40
N LEU A 13 8.54 -3.13 22.20
CA LEU A 13 9.33 -3.37 20.99
C LEU A 13 8.34 -3.53 19.82
N ALA A 14 8.12 -2.47 19.05
CA ALA A 14 7.48 -2.58 17.75
C ALA A 14 8.41 -3.39 16.84
N ILE A 15 8.04 -4.64 16.57
CA ILE A 15 8.72 -5.49 15.60
C ILE A 15 8.48 -4.81 14.24
N GLN A 16 9.47 -4.10 13.71
CA GLN A 16 9.40 -3.57 12.35
C GLN A 16 9.59 -4.75 11.39
N VAL A 17 8.51 -5.48 11.16
CA VAL A 17 8.39 -6.33 9.99
C VAL A 17 8.54 -5.37 8.82
N ASN A 18 9.58 -5.55 8.00
CA ASN A 18 9.69 -4.89 6.70
C ASN A 18 8.52 -5.40 5.85
N ALA A 19 7.34 -4.86 6.10
CA ALA A 19 6.14 -5.20 5.36
C ALA A 19 6.28 -4.53 4.00
N GLN A 20 6.02 -5.29 2.94
CA GLN A 20 5.79 -4.72 1.63
C GLN A 20 4.68 -3.66 1.75
N GLN A 21 4.95 -2.47 1.24
CA GLN A 21 4.12 -1.29 1.37
C GLN A 21 3.65 -0.85 -0.01
N PHE A 22 2.36 -0.56 -0.11
CA PHE A 22 1.73 0.02 -1.28
C PHE A 22 1.39 1.47 -0.99
N THR A 23 1.74 2.36 -1.91
CA THR A 23 1.34 3.76 -1.90
C THR A 23 0.80 4.15 -3.26
N ALA A 24 -0.21 5.02 -3.29
CA ALA A 24 -0.84 5.50 -4.52
C ALA A 24 -0.93 7.02 -4.54
N TRP A 25 -0.91 7.61 -5.74
CA TRP A 25 -0.92 9.06 -5.94
C TRP A 25 -1.97 9.51 -6.95
N THR A 26 -2.43 10.76 -6.83
CA THR A 26 -3.36 11.36 -7.79
C THR A 26 -2.70 11.66 -9.14
N GLY A 27 -1.38 11.89 -9.18
CA GLY A 27 -0.63 12.09 -10.42
C GLY A 27 -0.27 10.78 -11.11
N THR A 28 0.29 10.88 -12.32
CA THR A 28 0.71 9.73 -13.13
C THR A 28 2.16 9.33 -12.91
N THR A 29 2.93 10.14 -12.19
CA THR A 29 4.37 9.97 -11.96
C THR A 29 4.71 9.94 -10.47
N CYS A 30 3.79 9.40 -9.65
CA CYS A 30 3.88 9.34 -8.19
C CYS A 30 4.04 10.72 -7.57
N ASP A 31 3.27 11.65 -8.12
CA ASP A 31 3.21 13.06 -7.80
C ASP A 31 1.78 13.49 -7.44
N GLY A 32 1.63 14.71 -6.92
CA GLY A 32 0.36 15.19 -6.39
C GLY A 32 0.07 14.64 -4.98
N ASP A 33 -1.21 14.46 -4.65
CA ASP A 33 -1.59 14.02 -3.32
C ASP A 33 -1.21 12.54 -3.14
N GLU A 34 -0.52 12.23 -2.05
CA GLU A 34 -0.16 10.88 -1.63
C GLU A 34 -1.33 10.22 -0.87
N GLY A 35 -1.55 8.93 -1.11
CA GLY A 35 -2.51 8.10 -0.39
C GLY A 35 -1.94 7.58 0.93
N ALA A 36 -2.76 6.86 1.70
CA ALA A 36 -2.26 6.17 2.87
C ALA A 36 -1.31 5.03 2.44
N ILE A 37 -0.18 4.88 3.15
CA ILE A 37 0.71 3.73 3.00
C ILE A 37 -0.04 2.50 3.55
N ALA A 38 -0.25 1.51 2.69
CA ALA A 38 -0.99 0.29 3.02
C ALA A 38 -0.08 -0.94 3.01
N PRO A 39 -0.30 -1.93 3.88
CA PRO A 39 0.41 -3.20 3.78
C PRO A 39 -0.05 -4.01 2.56
N CYS A 40 0.87 -4.73 1.93
CA CYS A 40 0.54 -5.75 0.94
C CYS A 40 0.16 -7.07 1.64
N ASP A 41 -1.02 -7.12 2.26
CA ASP A 41 -1.54 -8.27 3.00
C ASP A 41 -2.78 -8.92 2.35
N GLY A 42 -3.17 -8.47 1.16
CA GLY A 42 -4.33 -8.94 0.40
C GLY A 42 -5.64 -8.23 0.73
N THR A 43 -5.63 -7.27 1.66
CA THR A 43 -6.80 -6.43 1.94
C THR A 43 -7.15 -5.56 0.74
N CYS A 44 -8.46 -5.34 0.52
CA CYS A 44 -8.95 -4.44 -0.50
C CYS A 44 -8.82 -2.98 -0.06
N GLY A 45 -8.22 -2.14 -0.90
CA GLY A 45 -8.10 -0.71 -0.68
C GLY A 45 -8.80 0.11 -1.78
N ASP A 46 -9.12 1.35 -1.44
CA ASP A 46 -9.68 2.33 -2.40
C ASP A 46 -8.57 2.89 -3.30
N PHE A 47 -8.89 3.03 -4.60
CA PHE A 47 -8.00 3.64 -5.59
C PHE A 47 -8.68 4.78 -6.35
N ALA A 48 -9.91 5.14 -6.01
CA ALA A 48 -10.66 6.17 -6.72
C ALA A 48 -9.87 7.50 -6.75
N GLY A 49 -9.74 8.07 -7.96
CA GLY A 49 -9.01 9.32 -8.17
C GLY A 49 -7.48 9.21 -8.10
N ARG A 50 -6.92 7.99 -8.06
CA ARG A 50 -5.48 7.75 -8.12
C ARG A 50 -5.08 7.22 -9.51
N HIS A 51 -3.85 7.51 -9.92
CA HIS A 51 -3.36 7.25 -11.28
C HIS A 51 -1.96 6.63 -11.33
N SER A 52 -1.27 6.55 -10.21
CA SER A 52 0.01 5.84 -10.10
C SER A 52 0.19 5.20 -8.73
N PHE A 53 1.07 4.22 -8.66
CA PHE A 53 1.41 3.53 -7.43
C PHE A 53 2.89 3.11 -7.41
N GLU A 54 3.34 2.71 -6.23
CA GLU A 54 4.66 2.14 -5.97
C GLU A 54 4.49 1.05 -4.91
N VAL A 55 5.27 -0.01 -5.03
CA VAL A 55 5.42 -1.03 -4.01
C VAL A 55 6.85 -1.01 -3.48
N LEU A 56 7.00 -0.77 -2.18
CA LEU A 56 8.28 -0.79 -1.49
C LEU A 56 8.45 -2.09 -0.70
N GLY A 57 9.69 -2.56 -0.57
CA GLY A 57 10.03 -3.61 0.38
C GLY A 57 9.93 -5.05 -0.14
N SER A 58 10.11 -5.28 -1.45
CA SER A 58 10.11 -6.55 -2.22
C SER A 58 8.84 -6.83 -3.03
N SER A 59 8.91 -7.90 -3.84
CA SER A 59 7.99 -8.31 -4.91
C SER A 59 6.54 -8.38 -4.45
N GLY A 60 5.80 -7.32 -4.71
CA GLY A 60 4.36 -7.27 -4.50
C GLY A 60 3.61 -7.53 -5.81
N ILE A 61 2.49 -8.24 -5.73
CA ILE A 61 1.54 -8.38 -6.82
C ILE A 61 0.38 -7.41 -6.52
N VAL A 62 0.12 -6.50 -7.43
CA VAL A 62 -1.00 -5.55 -7.31
C VAL A 62 -2.08 -5.92 -8.32
N THR A 63 -3.29 -6.15 -7.84
CA THR A 63 -4.48 -6.34 -8.68
C THR A 63 -5.38 -5.13 -8.56
N PHE A 64 -5.68 -4.47 -9.67
CA PHE A 64 -6.61 -3.35 -9.76
C PHE A 64 -7.97 -3.78 -10.27
N PHE A 65 -9.03 -3.10 -9.83
CA PHE A 65 -10.40 -3.43 -10.18
C PHE A 65 -11.17 -2.20 -10.65
N GLU A 66 -12.01 -2.38 -11.67
CA GLU A 66 -12.92 -1.32 -12.15
C GLU A 66 -13.97 -0.94 -11.11
N GLY A 67 -14.43 -1.90 -10.29
CA GLY A 67 -15.39 -1.65 -9.23
C GLY A 67 -14.73 -1.23 -7.91
N GLY A 68 -15.54 -0.69 -7.00
CA GLY A 68 -15.19 -0.62 -5.58
C GLY A 68 -15.17 -2.01 -4.95
N ASP A 69 -14.66 -2.12 -3.72
CA ASP A 69 -14.62 -3.36 -2.94
C ASP A 69 -13.96 -4.57 -3.66
N CYS A 70 -13.07 -4.29 -4.62
CA CYS A 70 -12.33 -5.28 -5.39
C CYS A 70 -13.23 -6.20 -6.20
N THR A 71 -14.16 -5.58 -6.93
CA THR A 71 -15.16 -6.24 -7.77
C THR A 71 -15.05 -5.82 -9.23
N GLY A 72 -15.64 -6.60 -10.14
CA GLY A 72 -15.64 -6.32 -11.58
C GLY A 72 -14.38 -6.81 -12.28
N LYS A 73 -14.06 -6.19 -13.42
CA LYS A 73 -12.89 -6.54 -14.23
C LYS A 73 -11.60 -6.16 -13.50
N ASP A 74 -10.62 -7.05 -13.58
CA ASP A 74 -9.32 -6.89 -12.92
C ASP A 74 -8.13 -6.73 -13.88
N PHE A 75 -7.06 -6.14 -13.36
CA PHE A 75 -5.78 -5.93 -14.05
C PHE A 75 -4.63 -6.19 -13.08
N VAL A 76 -3.72 -7.09 -13.45
CA VAL A 76 -2.63 -7.54 -12.57
C VAL A 76 -1.30 -6.92 -12.99
N PHE A 77 -0.59 -6.36 -12.02
CA PHE A 77 0.79 -5.87 -12.11
C PHE A 77 1.68 -6.82 -11.31
N GLY A 78 2.66 -7.41 -11.99
CA GLY A 78 3.50 -8.47 -11.45
C GLY A 78 4.61 -7.98 -10.51
N PRO A 79 5.35 -8.94 -9.92
CA PRO A 79 6.38 -8.68 -8.90
C PRO A 79 7.59 -7.87 -9.38
N ASP A 80 7.78 -7.76 -10.69
CA ASP A 80 8.94 -7.07 -11.29
C ASP A 80 8.76 -5.54 -11.34
N GLN A 81 7.82 -4.99 -10.58
CA GLN A 81 7.46 -3.56 -10.55
C GLN A 81 7.85 -2.88 -9.23
N ASP A 82 8.68 -3.52 -8.42
CA ASP A 82 9.10 -3.01 -7.12
C ASP A 82 9.93 -1.73 -7.20
N SER A 83 9.71 -0.82 -6.24
CA SER A 83 10.45 0.43 -6.05
C SER A 83 10.52 1.29 -7.31
N GLN A 84 9.50 1.14 -8.17
CA GLN A 84 9.29 1.93 -9.38
C GLN A 84 7.92 2.57 -9.28
N CYS A 85 7.86 3.83 -9.70
CA CYS A 85 6.59 4.47 -9.92
C CYS A 85 5.92 3.90 -11.17
N ILE A 86 4.73 3.33 -11.00
CA ILE A 86 3.96 2.74 -12.08
C ILE A 86 2.72 3.57 -12.35
N HIS A 87 2.57 4.03 -13.59
CA HIS A 87 1.34 4.65 -14.05
C HIS A 87 0.28 3.59 -14.38
N VAL A 88 -0.89 3.70 -13.76
CA VAL A 88 -2.03 2.80 -14.00
C VAL A 88 -2.80 3.27 -15.24
N ASN A 89 -2.50 2.69 -16.39
CA ASN A 89 -3.16 2.98 -17.67
C ASN A 89 -3.87 1.76 -18.25
N THR A 90 -5.00 1.39 -17.64
CA THR A 90 -5.79 0.20 -18.00
C THR A 90 -6.85 0.48 -19.07
N GLY A 91 -6.97 1.73 -19.52
CA GLY A 91 -7.99 2.19 -20.48
C GLY A 91 -9.40 2.33 -19.89
N THR A 92 -9.54 2.25 -18.56
CA THR A 92 -10.80 2.31 -17.82
C THR A 92 -10.58 3.00 -16.48
N ALA A 93 -11.66 3.37 -15.79
CA ALA A 93 -11.56 3.87 -14.43
C ALA A 93 -11.29 2.71 -13.46
N ILE A 94 -10.31 2.90 -12.58
CA ILE A 94 -9.99 1.96 -11.49
C ILE A 94 -10.47 2.57 -10.19
N ASN A 95 -11.21 1.78 -9.39
CA ASN A 95 -11.81 2.24 -8.14
C ASN A 95 -11.27 1.50 -6.92
N SER A 96 -10.65 0.33 -7.07
CA SER A 96 -10.05 -0.37 -5.94
C SER A 96 -8.84 -1.23 -6.33
N TYR A 97 -8.09 -1.67 -5.33
CA TYR A 97 -6.90 -2.50 -5.51
C TYR A 97 -6.76 -3.55 -4.39
N ARG A 98 -6.01 -4.61 -4.66
CA ARG A 98 -5.42 -5.52 -3.67
C ARG A 98 -3.93 -5.63 -3.92
N CYS A 99 -3.13 -5.43 -2.87
CA CYS A 99 -1.72 -5.76 -2.90
C CYS A 99 -1.47 -7.02 -2.07
N THR A 100 -0.82 -8.02 -2.66
CA THR A 100 -0.40 -9.25 -1.99
C THR A 100 1.09 -9.43 -2.12
N ARG A 101 1.71 -10.09 -1.15
CA ARG A 101 3.10 -10.52 -1.28
C ARG A 101 3.22 -11.60 -2.37
N ALA A 102 4.24 -11.51 -3.21
CA ALA A 102 4.61 -12.57 -4.15
C ALA A 102 5.20 -13.78 -3.43
#